data_AF-A0A6L9LCG1-F1
#
_entry.id   AF-A0A6L9LCG1-F1
#
_cell.length_a   1.000
_cell.length_b   1.000
_cell.length_c   1.000
_cell.angle_alpha   90.00
_cell.angle_beta   90.00
_cell.angle_gamma   90.00
#
_symmetry.space_group_name_H-M   'P 1'
#
loop_
_entity.id
_entity.type
_entity.pdbx_description
1 polymer ?
#
loop_
_entity_poly.entity_id
_entity_poly.type
_entity_poly.pdbx_seq_one_letter_code
_entity_poly.pdbx_strand_id
1 'polypeptide(L)'
;MELDEFKMIWKAYDQKLDATQQLGQKLLQLTLQNRSQSTIDKMLRELRPVLAILSGVVVFFSAVIAGNAFDYTRPIHYVPACLYMIVAIVGLYMSIQHRNNLRNKQLLTHDLYQTLTDIITLRLRHTRLMKWVWMSIMLAGSMVMLPTIARKLPEGWLNTLFLLLIPVGITTLSIGLASMAGMFKDLYVDELREQMNELETLR
;
A
#
# COMPACT_ATOMS: atom_id res chain seq x y z
N MET A 1 -1.89 8.66 -70.04
CA MET A 1 -2.63 8.50 -68.78
C MET A 1 -2.16 7.20 -68.19
N GLU A 2 -1.17 7.21 -67.28
CA GLU A 2 -0.61 5.94 -66.74
C GLU A 2 0.35 6.11 -65.54
N LEU A 3 1.11 7.20 -65.43
CA LEU A 3 2.08 7.36 -64.32
C LEU A 3 1.62 8.32 -63.21
N ASP A 4 0.98 9.43 -63.58
CA ASP A 4 0.58 10.46 -62.61
C ASP A 4 -0.63 10.04 -61.76
N GLU A 5 -1.56 9.26 -62.33
CA GLU A 5 -2.63 8.63 -61.55
C GLU A 5 -2.07 7.59 -60.57
N PHE A 6 -1.08 6.80 -60.98
CA PHE A 6 -0.45 5.82 -60.10
C PHE A 6 0.29 6.50 -58.95
N LYS A 7 1.00 7.62 -59.21
CA LYS A 7 1.62 8.44 -58.16
C LYS A 7 0.59 9.05 -57.21
N MET A 8 -0.54 9.52 -57.71
CA MET A 8 -1.62 10.04 -56.87
C MET A 8 -2.22 8.94 -55.98
N ILE A 9 -2.49 7.75 -56.53
CA ILE A 9 -3.00 6.61 -55.78
C ILE A 9 -1.99 6.15 -54.73
N TRP A 10 -0.71 6.09 -55.08
CA TRP A 10 0.37 5.73 -54.14
C TRP A 10 0.47 6.71 -52.98
N LYS A 11 0.46 8.02 -53.28
CA LYS A 11 0.49 9.07 -52.25
C LYS A 11 -0.74 9.05 -51.35
N ALA A 12 -1.91 8.74 -51.90
CA ALA A 12 -3.14 8.56 -51.12
C ALA A 12 -3.08 7.31 -50.23
N TYR A 13 -2.43 6.23 -50.69
CA TYR A 13 -2.18 5.03 -49.89
C TYR A 13 -1.20 5.30 -48.76
N ASP A 14 -0.13 6.04 -49.04
CA ASP A 14 0.89 6.43 -48.07
C ASP A 14 0.30 7.28 -46.95
N GLN A 15 -0.54 8.28 -47.31
CA GLN A 15 -1.29 9.07 -46.34
C GLN A 15 -2.27 8.24 -45.49
N LYS A 16 -2.90 7.22 -46.08
CA LYS A 16 -3.76 6.29 -45.33
C LYS A 16 -2.95 5.41 -44.38
N LEU A 17 -1.76 4.96 -44.79
CA LEU A 17 -0.84 4.20 -43.96
C LEU A 17 -0.37 5.04 -42.77
N ASP A 18 0.09 6.27 -43.00
CA ASP A 18 0.47 7.22 -41.95
C ASP A 18 -0.67 7.51 -40.98
N ALA A 19 -1.88 7.77 -41.51
CA ALA A 19 -3.06 8.00 -40.67
C ALA A 19 -3.41 6.76 -39.83
N THR A 20 -3.28 5.55 -40.38
CA THR A 20 -3.52 4.29 -39.67
C THR A 20 -2.46 4.06 -38.58
N GLN A 21 -1.20 4.38 -38.86
CA GLN A 21 -0.11 4.27 -37.90
C GLN A 21 -0.25 5.27 -36.75
N GLN A 22 -0.63 6.52 -37.04
CA GLN A 22 -0.94 7.53 -36.03
C GLN A 22 -2.16 7.16 -35.18
N LEU A 23 -3.20 6.59 -35.79
CA LEU A 23 -4.36 6.06 -35.06
C LEU A 23 -3.95 4.89 -34.16
N GLY A 24 -3.11 3.97 -34.65
CA GLY A 24 -2.56 2.87 -33.87
C GLY A 24 -1.79 3.35 -32.65
N GLN A 25 -0.91 4.34 -32.82
CA GLN A 25 -0.15 4.94 -31.71
C GLN A 25 -1.07 5.62 -30.68
N LYS A 26 -2.06 6.40 -31.13
CA LYS A 26 -3.06 7.01 -30.23
C LYS A 26 -3.87 5.97 -29.48
N LEU A 27 -4.26 4.89 -30.15
CA LEU A 27 -5.06 3.82 -29.54
C LEU A 27 -4.24 3.08 -28.49
N LEU A 28 -2.97 2.76 -28.78
CA LEU A 28 -2.04 2.18 -27.80
C LEU A 28 -1.85 3.09 -26.59
N GLN A 29 -1.64 4.39 -26.80
CA GLN A 29 -1.49 5.36 -25.72
C GLN A 29 -2.74 5.41 -24.83
N LEU A 30 -3.95 5.41 -25.42
CA LEU A 30 -5.21 5.36 -24.69
C LEU A 30 -5.41 4.03 -23.95
N THR A 31 -5.01 2.90 -24.54
CA THR A 31 -5.07 1.58 -23.88
C THR A 31 -4.14 1.53 -22.66
N LEU A 32 -2.92 2.05 -22.79
CA LEU A 32 -1.96 2.15 -21.67
C LEU A 32 -2.45 3.12 -20.58
N GLN A 33 -3.07 4.23 -20.97
CA GLN A 33 -3.69 5.17 -20.03
C GLN A 33 -4.85 4.53 -19.26
N ASN A 34 -5.73 3.81 -19.95
CA ASN A 34 -6.84 3.11 -19.31
C ASN A 34 -6.36 1.98 -18.40
N ARG A 35 -5.33 1.24 -18.79
CA ARG A 35 -4.72 0.20 -17.94
C ARG A 35 -4.10 0.81 -16.69
N SER A 36 -3.31 1.86 -16.82
CA SER A 36 -2.67 2.52 -15.66
C SER A 36 -3.70 3.15 -14.72
N GLN A 37 -4.76 3.78 -15.22
CA GLN A 37 -5.88 4.25 -14.39
C GLN A 37 -6.56 3.11 -13.65
N SER A 38 -6.84 1.99 -14.34
CA SER A 38 -7.43 0.80 -13.72
C SER A 38 -6.55 0.23 -12.62
N THR A 39 -5.23 0.18 -12.83
CA THR A 39 -4.27 -0.25 -11.81
C THR A 39 -4.31 0.70 -10.60
N ILE A 40 -4.31 2.02 -10.81
CA ILE A 40 -4.41 3.03 -9.74
C ILE A 40 -5.71 2.88 -8.94
N ASP A 41 -6.83 2.69 -9.61
CA ASP A 41 -8.14 2.49 -8.99
C ASP A 41 -8.18 1.21 -8.13
N LYS A 42 -7.53 0.13 -8.59
CA LYS A 42 -7.34 -1.08 -7.77
C LYS A 42 -6.53 -0.77 -6.51
N MET A 43 -5.45 0.02 -6.61
CA MET A 43 -4.67 0.43 -5.41
C MET A 43 -5.53 1.22 -4.44
N LEU A 44 -6.30 2.20 -4.93
CA LEU A 44 -7.18 3.01 -4.09
C LEU A 44 -8.25 2.16 -3.39
N ARG A 45 -8.74 1.09 -4.04
CA ARG A 45 -9.67 0.13 -3.44
C ARG A 45 -8.99 -0.71 -2.36
N GLU A 46 -7.77 -1.16 -2.56
CA GLU A 46 -6.99 -1.91 -1.55
C GLU A 46 -6.63 -1.07 -0.31
N LEU A 47 -6.50 0.25 -0.45
CA LEU A 47 -6.30 1.12 0.72
C LEU A 47 -7.55 1.21 1.62
N ARG A 48 -8.76 0.94 1.11
CA ARG A 48 -10.00 1.02 1.91
C ARG A 48 -10.03 0.06 3.10
N PRO A 49 -9.77 -1.26 2.95
CA PRO A 49 -9.76 -2.18 4.08
C PRO A 49 -8.65 -1.82 5.08
N VAL A 50 -7.47 -1.37 4.61
CA VAL A 50 -6.37 -0.94 5.50
C VAL A 50 -6.79 0.25 6.37
N LEU A 51 -7.42 1.27 5.75
CA LEU A 51 -7.97 2.42 6.48
C LEU A 51 -9.07 2.00 7.47
N ALA A 52 -9.96 1.10 7.05
CA ALA A 52 -11.02 0.58 7.92
C ALA A 52 -10.44 -0.14 9.15
N ILE A 53 -9.47 -1.03 8.96
CA ILE A 53 -8.79 -1.76 10.05
C ILE A 53 -8.10 -0.79 11.00
N LEU A 54 -7.28 0.13 10.48
CA LEU A 54 -6.56 1.11 11.32
C LEU A 54 -7.53 2.00 12.10
N SER A 55 -8.63 2.44 11.48
CA SER A 55 -9.65 3.24 12.17
C SER A 55 -10.36 2.44 13.27
N GLY A 56 -10.69 1.17 13.00
CA GLY A 56 -11.28 0.26 14.00
C GLY A 56 -10.34 0.04 15.18
N VAL A 57 -9.04 -0.11 14.93
CA VAL A 57 -8.01 -0.22 15.99
C VAL A 57 -8.00 1.03 16.88
N VAL A 58 -7.99 2.22 16.29
CA VAL A 58 -7.99 3.48 17.06
C VAL A 58 -9.25 3.59 17.94
N VAL A 59 -10.43 3.29 17.37
CA VAL A 59 -11.70 3.32 18.11
C VAL A 59 -11.70 2.29 19.25
N PHE A 60 -11.24 1.07 18.98
CA PHE A 60 -11.19 0.00 19.98
C PHE A 60 -10.28 0.36 21.16
N PHE A 61 -9.05 0.80 20.90
CA PHE A 61 -8.13 1.18 21.97
C PHE A 61 -8.59 2.44 22.72
N SER A 62 -9.23 3.38 22.03
CA SER A 62 -9.86 4.54 22.69
C SER A 62 -10.96 4.10 23.66
N ALA A 63 -11.80 3.14 23.26
CA ALA A 63 -12.85 2.59 24.12
C ALA A 63 -12.28 1.80 25.31
N VAL A 64 -11.19 1.05 25.10
CA VAL A 64 -10.49 0.33 26.18
C VAL A 64 -9.92 1.28 27.23
N ILE A 65 -9.32 2.40 26.79
CA ILE A 65 -8.74 3.41 27.69
C ILE A 65 -9.88 4.15 28.43
N ALA A 66 -10.91 4.61 27.70
CA ALA A 66 -12.02 5.36 28.28
C ALA A 66 -12.88 4.51 29.23
N GLY A 67 -13.09 3.24 28.89
CA GLY A 67 -13.89 2.29 29.67
C GLY A 67 -13.12 1.59 30.78
N ASN A 68 -11.81 1.84 30.92
CA ASN A 68 -10.94 1.13 31.86
C ASN A 68 -11.16 -0.40 31.84
N ALA A 69 -11.18 -1.01 30.66
CA ALA A 69 -11.58 -2.42 30.50
C ALA A 69 -10.69 -3.43 31.27
N PHE A 70 -9.50 -3.00 31.70
CA PHE A 70 -8.50 -3.85 32.37
C PHE A 70 -8.34 -3.54 33.87
N ASP A 71 -9.17 -2.67 34.45
CA ASP A 71 -9.09 -2.24 35.86
C ASP A 71 -7.66 -1.89 36.28
N TYR A 72 -7.03 -1.00 35.51
CA TYR A 72 -5.68 -0.54 35.81
C TYR A 72 -5.71 0.48 36.94
N THR A 73 -5.04 0.17 38.04
CA THR A 73 -4.96 1.03 39.23
C THR A 73 -3.95 2.18 39.08
N ARG A 74 -3.01 2.08 38.14
CA ARG A 74 -2.01 3.12 37.86
C ARG A 74 -2.04 3.52 36.38
N PRO A 75 -1.92 4.82 36.07
CA PRO A 75 -1.93 5.32 34.69
C PRO A 75 -0.81 4.75 33.83
N ILE A 76 0.28 4.29 34.46
CA ILE A 76 1.44 3.72 33.77
C ILE A 76 1.12 2.42 33.01
N HIS A 77 0.06 1.70 33.41
CA HIS A 77 -0.35 0.46 32.75
C HIS A 77 -1.04 0.71 31.39
N TYR A 78 -1.49 1.94 31.11
CA TYR A 78 -2.03 2.32 29.80
C TYR A 78 -0.97 2.72 28.79
N VAL A 79 0.31 2.85 29.19
CA VAL A 79 1.40 3.27 28.29
C VAL A 79 1.47 2.42 27.01
N PRO A 80 1.38 1.07 27.06
CA PRO A 80 1.38 0.25 25.84
C PRO A 80 0.17 0.51 24.94
N ALA A 81 -1.02 0.72 25.53
CA ALA A 81 -2.25 1.01 24.79
C ALA A 81 -2.18 2.39 24.09
N CYS A 82 -1.66 3.40 24.78
CA CYS A 82 -1.41 4.72 24.21
C CYS A 82 -0.39 4.67 23.07
N LEU A 83 0.70 3.90 23.24
CA LEU A 83 1.72 3.74 22.20
C LEU A 83 1.14 3.05 20.96
N TYR A 84 0.33 2.01 21.14
CA TYR A 84 -0.39 1.33 20.05
C TYR A 84 -1.33 2.29 19.30
N MET A 85 -2.07 3.12 20.03
CA MET A 85 -2.95 4.12 19.47
C MET A 85 -2.19 5.18 18.66
N ILE A 86 -1.05 5.68 19.15
CA ILE A 86 -0.20 6.63 18.42
C ILE A 86 0.29 6.03 17.11
N VAL A 87 0.81 4.79 17.14
CA VAL A 87 1.28 4.11 15.93
C VAL A 87 0.14 3.92 14.92
N ALA A 88 -1.05 3.53 15.39
CA ALA A 88 -2.22 3.39 14.54
C ALA A 88 -2.66 4.73 13.91
N ILE A 89 -2.64 5.83 14.67
CA ILE A 89 -2.93 7.19 14.16
C ILE A 89 -1.91 7.60 13.09
N VAL A 90 -0.61 7.37 13.33
CA VAL A 90 0.45 7.67 12.36
C VAL A 90 0.26 6.85 11.07
N GLY A 91 -0.04 5.55 11.19
CA GLY A 91 -0.34 4.70 10.04
C GLY A 91 -1.55 5.16 9.24
N LEU A 92 -2.60 5.63 9.94
CA LEU A 92 -3.81 6.14 9.33
C LEU A 92 -3.55 7.48 8.61
N TYR A 93 -2.82 8.39 9.24
CA TYR A 93 -2.38 9.64 8.62
C TYR A 93 -1.58 9.41 7.34
N MET A 94 -0.60 8.50 7.38
CA MET A 94 0.21 8.15 6.21
C MET A 94 -0.62 7.52 5.09
N SER A 95 -1.60 6.68 5.44
CA SER A 95 -2.53 6.07 4.46
C SER A 95 -3.40 7.13 3.77
N ILE A 96 -3.93 8.09 4.54
CA ILE A 96 -4.72 9.20 3.99
C ILE A 96 -3.85 10.08 3.10
N GLN A 97 -2.63 10.40 3.54
CA GLN A 97 -1.70 11.19 2.74
C GLN A 97 -1.35 10.49 1.42
N HIS A 98 -1.12 9.18 1.45
CA HIS A 98 -0.87 8.39 0.23
C HIS A 98 -2.07 8.41 -0.71
N ARG A 99 -3.29 8.21 -0.18
CA ARG A 99 -4.53 8.31 -0.95
C ARG A 99 -4.71 9.68 -1.60
N ASN A 100 -4.44 10.76 -0.86
CA ASN A 100 -4.55 12.12 -1.37
C ASN A 100 -3.50 12.41 -2.45
N ASN A 101 -2.28 11.92 -2.28
CA ASN A 101 -1.22 12.06 -3.27
C ASN A 101 -1.54 11.29 -4.57
N LEU A 102 -2.07 10.07 -4.47
CA LEU A 102 -2.52 9.30 -5.65
C LEU A 102 -3.64 10.02 -6.40
N ARG A 103 -4.63 10.57 -5.66
CA ARG A 103 -5.76 11.29 -6.26
C ARG A 103 -5.33 12.61 -6.91
N ASN A 104 -4.39 13.34 -6.32
CA ASN A 104 -3.88 14.59 -6.88
C ASN A 104 -3.02 14.36 -8.13
N LYS A 105 -2.19 13.30 -8.16
CA LYS A 105 -1.37 12.97 -9.34
C LYS A 105 -2.21 12.48 -10.53
N GLN A 106 -3.35 11.83 -10.29
CA GLN A 106 -4.29 11.41 -11.34
C GLN A 106 -4.91 12.61 -12.12
N LEU A 107 -4.91 13.81 -11.53
CA LEU A 107 -5.54 15.01 -12.11
C LEU A 107 -4.59 15.91 -12.91
N LEU A 108 -3.26 15.71 -12.82
CA LEU A 108 -2.30 16.78 -13.12
C LEU A 108 -1.41 16.58 -14.35
N THR A 109 -1.33 15.39 -14.97
CA THR A 109 -0.24 15.12 -15.92
C THR A 109 -0.69 14.70 -17.32
N HIS A 110 -0.27 15.52 -18.30
CA HIS A 110 -0.22 15.21 -19.73
C HIS A 110 0.90 14.21 -20.08
N ASP A 111 1.83 13.92 -19.16
CA ASP A 111 2.97 13.01 -19.38
C ASP A 111 2.82 11.70 -18.58
N LEU A 112 2.53 10.64 -19.31
CA LEU A 112 2.18 9.32 -18.79
C LEU A 112 3.39 8.61 -18.15
N TYR A 113 4.59 8.85 -18.70
CA TYR A 113 5.84 8.23 -18.25
C TYR A 113 6.27 8.80 -16.89
N GLN A 114 6.23 10.13 -16.74
CA GLN A 114 6.57 10.80 -15.50
C GLN A 114 5.57 10.47 -14.37
N THR A 115 4.31 10.25 -14.73
CA THR A 115 3.26 9.85 -13.77
C THR A 115 3.48 8.42 -13.25
N LEU A 116 3.80 7.47 -14.13
CA LEU A 116 4.07 6.08 -13.74
C LEU A 116 5.28 5.96 -12.81
N THR A 117 6.39 6.61 -13.15
CA THR A 117 7.63 6.59 -12.34
C THR A 117 7.42 7.20 -10.96
N ASP A 118 6.67 8.29 -10.88
CA ASP A 118 6.30 8.93 -9.62
C ASP A 118 5.37 8.07 -8.76
N ILE A 119 4.45 7.31 -9.36
CA ILE A 119 3.56 6.41 -8.64
C ILE A 119 4.32 5.19 -8.12
N ILE A 120 5.24 4.63 -8.91
CA ILE A 120 6.10 3.51 -8.52
C ILE A 120 6.96 3.89 -7.31
N THR A 121 7.62 5.05 -7.36
CA THR A 121 8.48 5.50 -6.25
C THR A 121 7.69 5.82 -4.98
N LEU A 122 6.52 6.46 -5.13
CA LEU A 122 5.61 6.73 -4.01
C LEU A 122 5.12 5.42 -3.36
N ARG A 123 4.79 4.41 -4.17
CA ARG A 123 4.32 3.11 -3.70
C ARG A 123 5.42 2.31 -3.00
N LEU A 124 6.62 2.24 -3.57
CA LEU A 124 7.77 1.61 -2.90
C LEU A 124 8.06 2.21 -1.53
N ARG A 125 7.95 3.54 -1.40
CA ARG A 125 8.11 4.22 -0.12
C ARG A 125 6.96 3.88 0.84
N HIS A 126 5.72 3.86 0.36
CA HIS A 126 4.54 3.51 1.16
C HIS A 126 4.60 2.05 1.65
N THR A 127 4.95 1.09 0.81
CA THR A 127 5.03 -0.34 1.17
C THR A 127 6.13 -0.58 2.20
N ARG A 128 7.28 0.10 2.07
CA ARG A 128 8.34 0.04 3.09
C ARG A 128 7.87 0.62 4.42
N LEU A 129 7.23 1.79 4.39
CA LEU A 129 6.71 2.43 5.61
C LEU A 129 5.60 1.60 6.26
N MET A 130 4.70 1.02 5.48
CA MET A 130 3.65 0.16 5.99
C MET A 130 4.18 -1.11 6.63
N LYS A 131 5.28 -1.68 6.10
CA LYS A 131 5.96 -2.78 6.78
C LYS A 131 6.47 -2.35 8.16
N TRP A 132 7.07 -1.17 8.29
CA TRP A 132 7.50 -0.64 9.59
C TRP A 132 6.32 -0.40 10.52
N VAL A 133 5.24 0.22 10.05
CA VAL A 133 4.03 0.45 10.85
C VAL A 133 3.43 -0.88 11.31
N TRP A 134 3.31 -1.88 10.43
CA TRP A 134 2.82 -3.21 10.79
C TRP A 134 3.71 -3.91 11.82
N MET A 135 5.03 -3.85 11.65
CA MET A 135 5.96 -4.41 12.64
C MET A 135 5.85 -3.70 13.99
N SER A 136 5.73 -2.37 14.00
CA SER A 136 5.53 -1.59 15.22
C SER A 136 4.19 -1.89 15.89
N ILE A 137 3.12 -2.07 15.12
CA ILE A 137 1.81 -2.49 15.63
C ILE A 137 1.92 -3.89 16.25
N MET A 138 2.45 -4.88 15.54
CA MET A 138 2.65 -6.23 16.08
C MET A 138 3.50 -6.25 17.36
N LEU A 139 4.58 -5.49 17.39
CA LEU A 139 5.48 -5.40 18.54
C LEU A 139 4.84 -4.66 19.73
N ALA A 140 4.10 -3.58 19.47
CA ALA A 140 3.35 -2.89 20.52
C ALA A 140 2.20 -3.76 21.05
N GLY A 141 1.58 -4.58 20.20
CA GLY A 141 0.49 -5.48 20.57
C GLY A 141 0.93 -6.60 21.51
N SER A 142 2.13 -7.14 21.30
CA SER A 142 2.71 -8.10 22.24
C SER A 142 3.00 -7.48 23.61
N MET A 143 3.30 -6.17 23.66
CA MET A 143 3.52 -5.45 24.92
C MET A 143 2.26 -5.14 25.72
N VAL A 144 1.07 -5.14 25.12
CA VAL A 144 -0.21 -4.90 25.82
C VAL A 144 -0.53 -6.00 26.84
N MET A 145 0.05 -7.20 26.70
CA MET A 145 -0.06 -8.30 27.67
C MET A 145 0.91 -8.17 28.86
N LEU A 146 1.93 -7.31 28.81
CA LEU A 146 2.92 -7.16 29.90
C LEU A 146 2.29 -6.73 31.25
N PRO A 147 1.33 -5.80 31.31
CA PRO A 147 0.71 -5.37 32.56
C PRO A 147 -0.10 -6.47 33.25
N THR A 148 -0.74 -7.36 32.48
CA THR A 148 -1.52 -8.48 33.04
C THR A 148 -0.61 -9.58 33.59
N ILE A 149 0.55 -9.78 32.95
CA ILE A 149 1.62 -10.69 33.41
C ILE A 149 2.29 -10.15 34.69
N ALA A 150 2.56 -8.84 34.76
CA ALA A 150 3.16 -8.21 35.94
C ALA A 150 2.33 -8.38 37.22
N ARG A 151 1.01 -8.57 37.09
CA ARG A 151 0.09 -8.80 38.21
C ARG A 151 0.13 -10.24 38.73
N LYS A 152 0.62 -11.20 37.94
CA LYS A 152 0.78 -12.63 38.28
C LYS A 152 2.20 -13.06 38.64
N LEU A 153 3.15 -12.11 38.70
CA LEU A 153 4.54 -12.37 39.04
C LEU A 153 4.81 -13.16 40.34
N PRO A 154 3.99 -13.10 41.42
CA PRO A 154 4.32 -13.86 42.63
C PRO A 154 4.18 -15.38 42.49
N GLU A 155 3.60 -15.92 41.39
CA GLU A 155 3.36 -17.36 41.22
C GLU A 155 4.52 -18.15 40.58
N GLY A 156 5.62 -17.49 40.17
CA GLY A 156 6.84 -18.16 39.69
C GLY A 156 7.42 -17.59 38.39
N TRP A 157 8.73 -17.34 38.40
CA TRP A 157 9.45 -16.67 37.31
C TRP A 157 9.41 -17.43 35.97
N LEU A 158 9.45 -18.76 36.00
CA LEU A 158 9.39 -19.60 34.79
C LEU A 158 8.03 -19.50 34.08
N ASN A 159 6.93 -19.53 34.82
CA ASN A 159 5.58 -19.39 34.26
C ASN A 159 5.38 -18.01 33.62
N THR A 160 5.99 -17.01 34.24
CA THR A 160 6.01 -15.61 33.74
C THR A 160 6.80 -15.51 32.42
N LEU A 161 7.91 -16.23 32.30
CA LEU A 161 8.74 -16.30 31.09
C LEU A 161 8.01 -16.97 29.93
N PHE A 162 7.35 -18.12 30.16
CA PHE A 162 6.54 -18.79 29.14
C PHE A 162 5.34 -17.94 28.70
N LEU A 163 4.66 -17.25 29.61
CA LEU A 163 3.54 -16.37 29.27
C LEU A 163 3.96 -15.19 28.39
N LEU A 164 5.22 -14.74 28.50
CA LEU A 164 5.79 -13.66 27.70
C LEU A 164 6.32 -14.18 26.36
N LEU A 165 6.88 -15.39 26.34
CA LEU A 165 7.43 -16.02 25.15
C LEU A 165 6.35 -16.41 24.13
N ILE A 166 5.17 -16.84 24.58
CA ILE A 166 4.05 -17.26 23.71
C ILE A 166 3.56 -16.12 22.79
N PRO A 167 3.15 -14.94 23.28
CA PRO A 167 2.67 -13.86 22.41
C PRO A 167 3.78 -13.32 21.50
N VAL A 168 5.02 -13.21 21.98
CA VAL A 168 6.16 -12.82 21.15
C VAL A 168 6.40 -13.86 20.04
N GLY A 169 6.38 -15.15 20.37
CA GLY A 169 6.51 -16.25 19.43
C GLY A 169 5.39 -16.29 18.38
N ILE A 170 4.14 -16.04 18.79
CA ILE A 170 3.01 -15.94 17.85
C ILE A 170 3.21 -14.75 16.91
N THR A 171 3.62 -13.59 17.42
CA THR A 171 3.86 -12.41 16.57
C THR A 171 5.00 -12.62 15.57
N THR A 172 6.12 -13.23 15.98
CA THR A 172 7.24 -13.52 15.06
C THR A 172 6.87 -14.57 14.02
N LEU A 173 6.10 -15.58 14.40
CA LEU A 173 5.60 -16.61 13.50
C LEU A 173 4.59 -16.04 12.49
N SER A 174 3.68 -15.15 12.93
CA SER A 174 2.77 -14.42 12.04
C SER A 174 3.52 -13.50 11.07
N ILE A 175 4.56 -12.79 11.51
CA ILE A 175 5.41 -11.97 10.63
C ILE A 175 6.15 -12.85 9.62
N GLY A 176 6.68 -13.99 10.07
CA GLY A 176 7.36 -14.98 9.21
C GLY A 176 6.43 -15.53 8.13
N LEU A 177 5.22 -15.95 8.51
CA LEU A 177 4.20 -16.43 7.58
C LEU A 177 3.74 -15.34 6.61
N ALA A 178 3.51 -14.11 7.08
CA ALA A 178 3.15 -12.98 6.22
C ALA A 178 4.27 -12.63 5.22
N SER A 179 5.53 -12.76 5.65
CA SER A 179 6.69 -12.58 4.79
C SER A 179 6.84 -13.71 3.76
N MET A 180 6.63 -14.97 4.15
CA MET A 180 6.68 -16.12 3.23
C MET A 180 5.51 -16.11 2.23
N ALA A 181 4.31 -15.74 2.67
CA ALA A 181 3.12 -15.63 1.83
C ALA A 181 3.21 -14.51 0.79
N GLY A 182 4.29 -13.72 0.78
CA GLY A 182 4.46 -12.65 -0.19
C GLY A 182 3.48 -11.50 0.01
N MET A 183 2.91 -11.33 1.21
CA MET A 183 2.00 -10.22 1.52
C MET A 183 2.68 -8.84 1.38
N PHE A 184 4.02 -8.82 1.28
CA PHE A 184 4.84 -7.63 1.00
C PHE A 184 5.41 -7.58 -0.43
N LYS A 185 5.12 -8.57 -1.29
CA LYS A 185 5.46 -8.51 -2.72
C LYS A 185 4.39 -7.71 -3.42
N ASP A 186 4.79 -6.56 -3.94
CA ASP A 186 3.89 -5.58 -4.51
C ASP A 186 3.67 -5.90 -6.00
N LEU A 187 2.78 -6.87 -6.30
CA LEU A 187 2.44 -7.33 -7.66
C LEU A 187 2.15 -6.19 -8.64
N TYR A 188 1.58 -5.10 -8.13
CA TYR A 188 1.26 -3.91 -8.91
C TYR A 188 2.48 -3.10 -9.31
N VAL A 189 3.59 -3.14 -8.55
CA VAL A 189 4.84 -2.47 -8.93
C VAL A 189 5.47 -3.19 -10.12
N ASP A 190 5.37 -4.52 -10.15
CA ASP A 190 5.84 -5.32 -11.27
C ASP A 190 4.99 -5.06 -12.52
N GLU A 191 3.66 -5.03 -12.38
CA GLU A 191 2.72 -4.69 -13.47
C GLU A 191 2.97 -3.26 -14.01
N LEU A 192 3.25 -2.28 -13.15
CA LEU A 192 3.59 -0.91 -13.56
C LEU A 192 4.97 -0.82 -14.23
N ARG A 193 5.96 -1.61 -13.80
CA ARG A 193 7.28 -1.67 -14.45
C ARG A 193 7.20 -2.29 -15.83
N GLU A 194 6.37 -3.32 -16.01
CA GLU A 194 6.10 -3.91 -17.30
C GLU A 194 5.45 -2.90 -18.26
N GLN A 195 4.44 -2.16 -17.80
CA GLN A 195 3.82 -1.07 -18.58
C GLN A 195 4.80 0.05 -18.95
N MET A 196 5.76 0.36 -18.07
CA MET A 196 6.81 1.35 -18.35
C MET A 196 7.81 0.86 -19.41
N ASN A 197 8.22 -0.41 -19.34
CA ASN A 197 9.10 -1.01 -20.34
C ASN A 197 8.42 -1.09 -21.72
N GLU A 198 7.12 -1.39 -21.79
CA GLU A 198 6.36 -1.33 -23.05
C GLU A 198 6.39 0.07 -23.67
N LEU A 199 6.24 1.13 -22.87
CA LEU A 199 6.35 2.52 -23.33
C LEU A 199 7.75 2.88 -23.85
N GLU A 200 8.80 2.36 -23.23
CA GLU A 200 10.18 2.61 -23.63
C GLU A 200 10.53 1.92 -24.96
N THR A 201 9.93 0.75 -25.25
CA THR A 201 10.09 0.07 -26.55
C THR A 201 9.35 0.73 -27.71
N LEU A 202 8.36 1.59 -27.43
CA LEU A 202 7.55 2.28 -28.44
C LEU A 202 8.09 3.67 -28.81
N ARG A 203 9.11 4.16 -28.11
CA ARG A 203 9.75 5.47 -28.32
C ARG A 203 10.98 5.35 -29.21
#